data_AF-A0A920LHK1-F1
#
_entry.id   AF-A0A920LHK1-F1
#
_cell.length_a   1.000
_cell.length_b   1.000
_cell.length_c   1.000
_cell.angle_alpha   90.00
_cell.angle_beta   90.00
_cell.angle_gamma   90.00
#
_symmetry.space_group_name_H-M   'P 1'
#
loop_
_entity.id
_entity.type
_entity.pdbx_description
1 polymer ?
#
loop_
_entity_poly.entity_id
_entity_poly.type
_entity_poly.pdbx_seq_one_letter_code
_entity_poly.pdbx_strand_id
1 'polypeptide(L)'
;MDANLIQLHGDESVERCFEIKSTFGLPVIKSFGVSSELDLATALKYSDIVDYFLFDAKPDNDLYAQRGGLNKTFDWSILKNWKGGNYYLSGGLNENNINDAVNSSNASVIDVSSGVESEPGLKDKKKIENFVKLTRLAYEKKL
;
A
#
# COMPACT_ATOMS: atom_id res chain seq x y z
N MET A 1 2.84 12.73 20.62
CA MET A 1 3.34 12.02 19.43
C MET A 1 2.42 12.46 18.33
N ASP A 2 2.89 13.34 17.47
CA ASP A 2 2.04 14.04 16.51
C ASP A 2 2.09 13.28 15.20
N ALA A 3 0.93 12.84 14.70
CA ALA A 3 0.86 12.19 13.41
C ALA A 3 1.10 13.21 12.30
N ASN A 4 1.85 12.83 11.27
CA ASN A 4 2.04 13.66 10.08
C ASN A 4 1.05 13.35 8.96
N LEU A 5 0.39 12.19 9.03
CA LEU A 5 -0.54 11.69 8.02
C LEU A 5 -1.49 10.66 8.65
N ILE A 6 -2.67 10.51 8.05
CA ILE A 6 -3.71 9.58 8.51
C ILE A 6 -3.94 8.54 7.41
N GLN A 7 -3.75 7.26 7.74
CA GLN A 7 -4.08 6.15 6.83
C GLN A 7 -5.46 5.59 7.16
N LEU A 8 -6.34 5.57 6.15
CA LEU A 8 -7.71 5.07 6.22
C LEU A 8 -7.80 3.71 5.53
N HIS A 9 -7.98 2.66 6.34
CA HIS A 9 -7.98 1.26 5.89
C HIS A 9 -9.37 0.61 5.95
N GLY A 10 -10.40 1.37 6.34
CA GLY A 10 -11.78 0.94 6.40
C GLY A 10 -12.50 1.07 5.04
N ASP A 11 -13.83 1.14 5.11
CA ASP A 11 -14.72 1.38 3.97
C ASP A 11 -15.15 2.85 3.92
N GLU A 12 -14.27 3.76 4.34
CA GLU A 12 -14.57 5.19 4.38
C GLU A 12 -14.92 5.69 2.98
N SER A 13 -16.09 6.34 2.86
CA SER A 13 -16.51 6.98 1.62
C SER A 13 -15.64 8.19 1.28
N VAL A 14 -15.82 8.73 0.06
CA VAL A 14 -15.15 9.95 -0.40
C VAL A 14 -15.44 11.12 0.55
N GLU A 15 -16.70 11.27 0.95
CA GLU A 15 -17.15 12.30 1.89
C GLU A 15 -16.51 12.11 3.26
N ARG A 16 -16.42 10.87 3.74
CA ARG A 16 -15.79 10.57 5.03
C ARG A 16 -14.29 10.87 5.01
N CYS A 17 -13.60 10.57 3.92
CA CYS A 17 -12.19 10.94 3.74
C CYS A 17 -12.01 12.46 3.80
N PHE A 18 -12.89 13.21 3.13
CA PHE A 18 -12.87 14.67 3.12
C PHE A 18 -13.13 15.27 4.51
N GLU A 19 -14.11 14.74 5.25
CA GLU A 19 -14.39 15.15 6.62
C GLU A 19 -13.19 14.96 7.53
N ILE A 20 -12.55 13.78 7.47
CA ILE A 20 -11.37 13.46 8.28
C ILE A 20 -10.23 14.41 7.93
N LYS A 21 -9.93 14.57 6.63
CA LYS A 21 -8.89 15.50 6.15
C LYS A 21 -9.14 16.93 6.67
N SER A 22 -10.37 17.42 6.56
CA SER A 22 -10.75 18.77 6.98
C SER A 22 -10.70 18.95 8.50
N THR A 23 -11.08 17.93 9.27
CA THR A 23 -11.10 17.98 10.73
C THR A 23 -9.70 18.03 11.33
N PHE A 24 -8.78 17.20 10.81
CA PHE A 24 -7.44 17.06 11.37
C PHE A 24 -6.39 17.93 10.67
N GLY A 25 -6.69 18.43 9.46
CA GLY A 25 -5.74 19.24 8.67
C GLY A 25 -4.48 18.46 8.26
N LEU A 26 -4.53 17.13 8.27
CA LEU A 26 -3.42 16.24 7.91
C LEU A 26 -3.66 15.56 6.56
N PRO A 27 -2.59 15.28 5.78
CA PRO A 27 -2.68 14.45 4.58
C PRO A 27 -3.30 13.08 4.86
N VAL A 28 -4.11 12.59 3.92
CA VAL A 28 -4.81 11.30 4.01
C VAL A 28 -4.26 10.32 3.00
N ILE A 29 -3.98 9.09 3.47
CA ILE A 29 -3.72 7.91 2.65
C ILE A 29 -4.99 7.04 2.67
N LYS A 30 -5.57 6.70 1.52
CA LYS A 30 -6.68 5.73 1.45
C LYS A 30 -6.20 4.40 0.89
N SER A 31 -6.43 3.33 1.66
CA SER A 31 -6.10 1.97 1.24
C SER A 31 -7.23 1.34 0.40
N PHE A 32 -6.83 0.55 -0.61
CA PHE A 32 -7.70 -0.27 -1.45
C PHE A 32 -7.08 -1.66 -1.65
N GLY A 33 -7.92 -2.70 -1.55
CA GLY A 33 -7.56 -4.05 -1.94
C GLY A 33 -7.69 -4.23 -3.45
N VAL A 34 -6.64 -4.72 -4.09
CA VAL A 34 -6.55 -4.90 -5.55
C VAL A 34 -6.43 -6.38 -5.90
N SER A 35 -7.27 -6.80 -6.83
CA SER A 35 -7.25 -8.11 -7.47
C SER A 35 -7.42 -8.02 -8.99
N SER A 36 -7.95 -6.90 -9.49
CA SER A 36 -8.20 -6.63 -10.91
C SER A 36 -8.22 -5.12 -11.19
N GLU A 37 -8.20 -4.73 -12.47
CA GLU A 37 -8.32 -3.33 -12.89
C GLU A 37 -9.63 -2.65 -12.46
N LEU A 38 -10.71 -3.43 -12.25
CA LEU A 38 -11.99 -2.90 -11.77
C LEU A 38 -11.89 -2.28 -10.37
N ASP A 39 -10.98 -2.80 -9.54
CA ASP A 39 -10.73 -2.26 -8.20
C ASP A 39 -10.13 -0.84 -8.28
N LEU A 40 -9.31 -0.56 -9.31
CA LEU A 40 -8.71 0.76 -9.53
C LEU A 40 -9.75 1.81 -9.95
N ALA A 41 -10.77 1.44 -10.72
CA ALA A 41 -11.84 2.36 -11.10
C ALA A 41 -12.60 2.90 -9.88
N THR A 42 -12.70 2.10 -8.81
CA THR A 42 -13.28 2.55 -7.54
C THR A 42 -12.36 3.53 -6.83
N ALA A 43 -11.05 3.23 -6.76
CA ALA A 43 -10.06 4.12 -6.16
C ALA A 43 -10.00 5.48 -6.85
N LEU A 44 -10.16 5.52 -8.18
CA LEU A 44 -10.06 6.76 -8.97
C LEU A 44 -11.04 7.85 -8.51
N LYS A 45 -12.17 7.48 -7.91
CA LYS A 45 -13.17 8.41 -7.35
C LYS A 45 -12.66 9.24 -6.17
N TYR A 46 -11.55 8.83 -5.56
CA TYR A 46 -10.97 9.49 -4.39
C TYR A 46 -9.85 10.48 -4.74
N SER A 47 -9.45 10.57 -6.02
CA SER A 47 -8.24 11.28 -6.48
C SER A 47 -8.21 12.77 -6.12
N ASP A 48 -9.37 13.42 -6.06
CA ASP A 48 -9.46 14.85 -5.72
C ASP A 48 -9.50 15.12 -4.20
N ILE A 49 -9.62 14.05 -3.39
CA ILE A 49 -9.83 14.15 -1.94
C ILE A 49 -8.60 13.71 -1.16
N VAL A 50 -8.02 12.56 -1.53
CA VAL A 50 -6.90 11.95 -0.79
C VAL A 50 -5.56 12.39 -1.35
N ASP A 51 -4.54 12.44 -0.50
CA ASP A 51 -3.19 12.87 -0.90
C ASP A 51 -2.38 11.69 -1.47
N TYR A 52 -2.67 10.50 -0.96
CA TYR A 52 -2.03 9.26 -1.40
C TYR A 52 -3.00 8.09 -1.42
N PHE A 53 -2.68 7.13 -2.28
CA PHE A 53 -3.31 5.82 -2.31
C PHE A 53 -2.40 4.77 -1.71
N LEU A 54 -2.96 3.72 -1.13
CA LEU A 54 -2.23 2.50 -0.83
C LEU A 54 -2.94 1.32 -1.47
N PHE A 55 -2.23 0.60 -2.34
CA PHE A 55 -2.75 -0.59 -2.99
C PHE A 55 -2.17 -1.83 -2.34
N ASP A 56 -3.04 -2.65 -1.77
CA ASP A 56 -2.73 -3.90 -1.07
C ASP A 56 -3.39 -5.08 -1.81
N ALA A 57 -2.96 -6.32 -1.54
CA ALA A 57 -3.64 -7.50 -2.04
C ALA A 57 -5.05 -7.57 -1.45
N LYS A 58 -6.05 -7.79 -2.32
CA LYS A 58 -7.43 -7.94 -1.86
C LYS A 58 -7.55 -9.19 -0.97
N PRO A 59 -8.23 -9.11 0.20
CA PRO A 59 -8.55 -10.29 0.98
C PRO A 59 -9.44 -11.25 0.18
N ASP A 60 -9.31 -12.56 0.45
CA ASP A 60 -10.30 -13.53 -0.02
C ASP A 60 -11.66 -13.18 0.61
N ASN A 61 -12.75 -13.47 -0.09
CA ASN A 61 -14.14 -12.98 0.06
C ASN A 61 -14.83 -13.07 1.44
N ASP A 62 -14.12 -13.27 2.55
CA ASP A 62 -14.70 -13.21 3.88
C ASP A 62 -14.84 -11.77 4.38
N LEU A 63 -16.07 -11.41 4.78
CA LEU A 63 -16.44 -10.14 5.41
C LEU A 63 -15.66 -9.84 6.71
N TYR A 64 -14.94 -10.85 7.24
CA TYR A 64 -14.08 -10.77 8.42
C TYR A 64 -12.59 -10.97 8.10
N ALA A 65 -12.22 -11.03 6.82
CA ALA A 65 -10.84 -11.21 6.43
C ALA A 65 -9.98 -10.02 6.88
N GLN A 66 -8.79 -10.34 7.40
CA GLN A 66 -7.81 -9.37 7.87
C GLN A 66 -7.49 -8.36 6.76
N ARG A 67 -7.64 -7.06 7.05
CA ARG A 67 -7.26 -5.98 6.13
C ARG A 67 -5.75 -5.75 6.27
N GLY A 68 -5.01 -6.15 5.25
CA GLY A 68 -3.54 -6.16 5.25
C GLY A 68 -2.92 -7.32 6.03
N GLY A 69 -1.61 -7.54 5.86
CA GLY A 69 -0.89 -8.63 6.54
C GLY A 69 -1.25 -10.04 6.07
N LEU A 70 -1.95 -10.16 4.94
CA LEU A 70 -2.41 -11.44 4.38
C LEU A 70 -1.27 -12.36 3.90
N ASN A 71 -0.01 -11.88 3.88
CA ASN A 71 1.13 -12.53 3.22
C ASN A 71 0.83 -12.92 1.75
N LYS A 72 -0.07 -12.16 1.10
CA LYS A 72 -0.49 -12.37 -0.27
C LYS A 72 -0.05 -11.22 -1.14
N THR A 73 0.38 -11.56 -2.35
CA THR A 73 0.64 -10.62 -3.44
C THR A 73 -0.52 -10.64 -4.42
N PHE A 74 -0.57 -9.64 -5.28
CA PHE A 74 -1.44 -9.60 -6.45
C PHE A 74 -0.57 -9.31 -7.69
N ASP A 75 -1.14 -9.38 -8.89
CA ASP A 75 -0.43 -8.97 -10.10
C ASP A 75 -0.18 -7.46 -10.08
N TRP A 76 1.03 -7.05 -9.73
CA TRP A 76 1.42 -5.64 -9.63
C TRP A 76 1.39 -4.91 -10.98
N SER A 77 1.39 -5.64 -12.11
CA SER A 77 1.32 -5.01 -13.43
C SER A 77 0.01 -4.28 -13.68
N ILE A 78 -1.05 -4.64 -12.94
CA ILE A 78 -2.34 -3.93 -12.89
C ILE A 78 -2.14 -2.43 -12.58
N LEU A 79 -1.13 -2.07 -11.79
CA LEU A 79 -0.87 -0.68 -11.39
C LEU A 79 -0.13 0.16 -12.44
N LYS A 80 0.42 -0.45 -13.50
CA LYS A 80 1.23 0.28 -14.50
C LYS A 80 0.48 1.44 -15.15
N ASN A 81 -0.84 1.30 -15.31
CA ASN A 81 -1.69 2.28 -15.96
C ASN A 81 -2.45 3.18 -14.97
N TRP A 82 -2.15 3.12 -13.67
CA TRP A 82 -2.78 3.97 -12.68
C TRP A 82 -2.53 5.46 -12.97
N LYS A 83 -3.59 6.27 -12.91
CA LYS A 83 -3.56 7.73 -13.18
C LYS A 83 -4.17 8.58 -12.07
N GLY A 84 -4.67 7.98 -10.99
CA GLY A 84 -5.36 8.73 -9.92
C GLY A 84 -4.45 9.43 -8.91
N GLY A 85 -3.13 9.30 -9.04
CA GLY A 85 -2.17 10.06 -8.23
C GLY A 85 -1.10 9.20 -7.58
N ASN A 86 -0.40 9.79 -6.60
CA ASN A 86 0.70 9.14 -5.88
C ASN A 86 0.19 7.94 -5.08
N TYR A 87 0.93 6.84 -5.12
CA TYR A 87 0.52 5.63 -4.40
C TYR A 87 1.70 4.90 -3.75
N TYR A 88 1.35 4.15 -2.72
CA TYR A 88 2.17 3.22 -1.97
C TYR A 88 1.77 1.82 -2.43
N LEU A 89 2.76 0.97 -2.73
CA LEU A 89 2.52 -0.44 -2.96
C LEU A 89 2.69 -1.20 -1.64
N SER A 90 1.67 -1.98 -1.28
CA SER A 90 1.69 -2.94 -0.17
C SER A 90 1.28 -4.33 -0.68
N GLY A 91 1.13 -5.28 0.24
CA GLY A 91 0.65 -6.63 -0.05
C GLY A 91 1.74 -7.66 -0.27
N GLY A 92 1.99 -8.45 0.77
CA GLY A 92 2.85 -9.63 0.71
C GLY A 92 4.32 -9.33 0.38
N LEU A 93 4.76 -8.08 0.48
CA LEU A 93 6.11 -7.66 0.16
C LEU A 93 7.12 -8.23 1.16
N ASN A 94 8.24 -8.74 0.63
CA ASN A 94 9.33 -9.32 1.39
C ASN A 94 10.64 -9.25 0.57
N GLU A 95 11.74 -9.70 1.16
CA GLU A 95 13.07 -9.66 0.54
C GLU A 95 13.18 -10.41 -0.80
N ASN A 96 12.35 -11.43 -1.02
CA ASN A 96 12.42 -12.27 -2.22
C ASN A 96 11.68 -11.67 -3.41
N ASN A 97 10.69 -10.80 -3.18
CA ASN A 97 9.81 -10.29 -4.24
C ASN A 97 9.92 -8.77 -4.47
N ILE A 98 10.65 -8.03 -3.63
CA ILE A 98 10.78 -6.57 -3.73
C ILE A 98 11.32 -6.08 -5.09
N ASN A 99 12.25 -6.83 -5.69
CA ASN A 99 12.79 -6.47 -7.00
C ASN A 99 11.74 -6.55 -8.11
N ASP A 100 10.89 -7.58 -8.09
CA ASP A 100 9.78 -7.68 -9.03
C ASP A 100 8.72 -6.60 -8.74
N ALA A 101 8.41 -6.37 -7.45
CA ALA A 101 7.45 -5.35 -7.01
C ALA A 101 7.76 -3.96 -7.58
N VAL A 102 9.02 -3.52 -7.42
CA VAL A 102 9.48 -2.22 -7.93
C VAL A 102 9.42 -2.15 -9.45
N ASN A 103 9.78 -3.22 -10.16
CA ASN A 103 9.81 -3.25 -11.61
C ASN A 103 8.41 -3.34 -12.25
N SER A 104 7.52 -4.13 -11.65
CA SER A 104 6.21 -4.44 -12.21
C SER A 104 5.15 -3.38 -11.88
N SER A 105 5.25 -2.68 -10.74
CA SER A 105 4.24 -1.68 -10.35
C SER A 105 4.50 -0.26 -10.87
N ASN A 106 5.77 0.19 -10.93
CA ASN A 106 6.15 1.62 -10.96
C ASN A 106 5.87 2.40 -9.66
N ALA A 107 5.70 1.72 -8.53
CA ALA A 107 5.53 2.38 -7.25
C ALA A 107 6.79 3.16 -6.86
N SER A 108 6.62 4.39 -6.36
CA SER A 108 7.73 5.18 -5.80
C SER A 108 7.89 4.98 -4.29
N VAL A 109 6.86 4.42 -3.64
CA VAL A 109 6.87 4.12 -2.21
C VAL A 109 6.41 2.70 -1.98
N ILE A 110 7.12 2.01 -1.09
CA ILE A 110 6.86 0.64 -0.68
C ILE A 110 6.43 0.63 0.78
N ASP A 111 5.31 -0.01 1.08
CA ASP A 111 4.80 -0.26 2.41
C ASP A 111 4.94 -1.75 2.76
N VAL A 112 5.58 -2.05 3.89
CA VAL A 112 5.82 -3.44 4.33
C VAL A 112 5.44 -3.61 5.78
N SER A 113 4.68 -4.68 6.07
CA SER A 113 4.36 -5.07 7.44
C SER A 113 4.87 -6.47 7.77
N SER A 114 4.13 -7.53 7.45
CA SER A 114 4.43 -8.90 7.88
C SER A 114 5.70 -9.50 7.27
N GLY A 115 6.12 -9.04 6.07
CA GLY A 115 7.33 -9.54 5.41
C GLY A 115 8.64 -9.26 6.13
N VAL A 116 8.63 -8.38 7.14
CA VAL A 116 9.78 -8.05 7.98
C VAL A 116 9.56 -8.42 9.46
N GLU A 117 8.59 -9.29 9.75
CA GLU A 117 8.31 -9.82 11.08
C GLU A 117 9.03 -11.15 11.33
N SER A 118 9.45 -11.41 12.56
CA SER A 118 9.86 -12.76 13.00
C SER A 118 8.65 -13.62 13.33
N GLU A 119 7.64 -13.01 13.95
CA GLU A 119 6.34 -13.59 14.33
C GLU A 119 5.26 -12.49 14.21
N PRO A 120 3.96 -12.82 14.08
CA PRO A 120 2.90 -11.82 13.86
C PRO A 120 2.95 -10.66 14.87
N GLY A 121 3.14 -9.44 14.36
CA GLY A 121 3.25 -8.22 15.17
C GLY A 121 4.61 -7.96 15.82
N LEU A 122 5.57 -8.88 15.69
CA LEU A 122 6.94 -8.72 16.19
C LEU A 122 7.91 -8.47 15.02
N LYS A 123 8.34 -7.22 14.88
CA LYS A 123 9.29 -6.81 13.84
C LYS A 123 10.69 -7.39 14.11
N ASP A 124 11.33 -7.88 13.04
CA ASP A 124 12.72 -8.34 13.08
C ASP A 124 13.64 -7.25 12.50
N LYS A 125 14.55 -6.74 13.33
CA LYS A 125 15.48 -5.68 12.94
C LYS A 125 16.34 -6.05 11.74
N LYS A 126 16.84 -7.29 11.67
CA LYS A 126 17.71 -7.74 10.58
C LYS A 126 16.92 -7.89 9.28
N LYS A 127 15.68 -8.36 9.35
CA LYS A 127 14.79 -8.39 8.18
C LYS A 127 14.47 -6.99 7.67
N ILE A 128 14.19 -6.02 8.56
CA ILE A 128 13.98 -4.63 8.17
C ILE A 128 15.22 -4.07 7.45
N GLU A 129 16.41 -4.22 8.04
CA GLU A 129 17.66 -3.75 7.46
C GLU A 129 17.92 -4.37 6.08
N ASN A 130 17.71 -5.68 5.94
CA ASN A 130 17.89 -6.37 4.66
C ASN A 130 16.86 -5.92 3.62
N PHE A 131 15.58 -5.81 4.01
CA PHE A 131 14.51 -5.35 3.13
C PHE A 131 14.81 -3.95 2.61
N VAL A 132 15.13 -2.99 3.48
CA VAL A 132 15.49 -1.61 3.08
C VAL A 132 16.68 -1.59 2.13
N LYS A 133 17.72 -2.38 2.40
CA LYS A 133 18.88 -2.50 1.50
C LYS A 133 18.48 -2.99 0.11
N LEU A 134 17.67 -4.05 0.05
CA LEU A 134 17.22 -4.63 -1.22
C LEU A 134 16.26 -3.70 -1.98
N THR A 135 15.38 -2.98 -1.28
CA THR A 135 14.51 -1.97 -1.88
C THR A 135 15.33 -0.85 -2.54
N ARG A 136 16.36 -0.33 -1.86
CA ARG A 136 17.24 0.70 -2.43
C ARG A 136 17.94 0.21 -3.69
N LEU A 137 18.53 -0.99 -3.64
CA LEU A 137 19.17 -1.62 -4.80
C LEU A 137 18.20 -1.85 -5.96
N ALA A 138 16.95 -2.20 -5.68
CA ALA A 138 15.92 -2.38 -6.72
C ALA A 138 15.60 -1.06 -7.43
N TYR A 139 15.49 0.05 -6.70
CA TYR A 139 15.28 1.37 -7.29
C TYR A 139 16.51 1.88 -8.05
N GLU A 140 17.72 1.65 -7.55
CA GLU A 140 18.96 2.03 -8.23
C GLU A 140 19.12 1.34 -9.59
N LYS A 141 18.74 0.06 -9.70
CA LYS A 141 18.80 -0.71 -10.95
C LYS A 141 17.75 -0.31 -12.00
N LYS A 142 16.71 0.40 -11.57
CA LYS A 142 15.59 0.82 -12.42
C LYS A 142 15.85 2.17 -13.11
N LEU A 143 16.76 2.97 -12.57
CA LEU A 143 17.27 4.22 -13.16
C LEU A 143 18.23 3.92 -14.31
#